data_AF-A0A358WE11-F1
#
_entry.id   AF-A0A358WE11-F1
#
_cell.length_a   1.000
_cell.length_b   1.000
_cell.length_c   1.000
_cell.angle_alpha   90.00
_cell.angle_beta   90.00
_cell.angle_gamma   90.00
#
_symmetry.space_group_name_H-M   'P 1'
#
loop_
_entity.id
_entity.type
_entity.pdbx_description
1 polymer ?
#
loop_
_entity_poly.entity_id
_entity_poly.type
_entity_poly.pdbx_seq_one_letter_code
_entity_poly.pdbx_strand_id
1 'polypeptide(L)'
;MNNSNFNPNEEIEAMKTTDAAETPVNDATAAEQAAPAETVADTTVSEPETVQETVEASADEPASATEPVAYKSAHMTAAAAALNVEGEDVDIRRRQPRVQKEIKKSRISYEKKKGLYGYGFIAIWIVGVIYMFLIPIFQSAWYSLCFTELVTTPEQAAQRGMSSAGIYTEWNNFGNYEEALFKNQDYLPKLTESLGAMVPQVIVVMIFSLFIALLLNQKFRGRTFARAVFFLPVLVATGPVLAVIRGDISNNGISSGEQFSALFQTDLVDQLLEFLGIYNLNEQLTMTIQTITSDIFNLLWSAGIQILIFLAALQQIPTSAKEAASMEGATGWEFFWKITFPMISPMILANLIYTVIDTFIDSENAVMKIVLAQSRNLKYGLSSAMAWIYFLIVAVALAIIVAIVSKFVFYENE
;
A
#
# COMPACT_ATOMS: atom_id res chain seq x y z
N MET A 1 -60.55 -16.32 45.21
CA MET A 1 -60.85 -17.73 44.85
C MET A 1 -61.24 -17.73 43.37
N ASN A 2 -60.68 -18.57 42.50
CA ASN A 2 -59.70 -19.64 42.76
C ASN A 2 -58.65 -19.74 41.62
N ASN A 3 -57.52 -20.40 41.89
CA ASN A 3 -56.44 -20.64 40.92
C ASN A 3 -56.75 -21.81 39.97
N SER A 4 -55.85 -21.97 38.97
CA SER A 4 -55.46 -23.18 38.20
C SER A 4 -55.71 -23.07 36.68
N ASN A 5 -54.85 -23.60 35.80
CA ASN A 5 -53.45 -24.07 35.96
C ASN A 5 -52.72 -23.98 34.60
N PHE A 6 -51.41 -23.74 34.61
CA PHE A 6 -50.53 -23.87 33.44
C PHE A 6 -50.08 -25.33 33.29
N ASN A 7 -50.09 -25.89 32.08
CA ASN A 7 -49.69 -27.27 31.78
C ASN A 7 -48.59 -27.29 30.70
N PRO A 8 -47.32 -27.63 31.01
CA PRO A 8 -46.21 -27.51 30.06
C PRO A 8 -46.13 -28.57 28.94
N ASN A 9 -47.08 -29.52 28.85
CA ASN A 9 -46.86 -30.77 28.11
C ASN A 9 -47.42 -30.81 26.67
N GLU A 10 -48.24 -29.83 26.23
CA GLU A 10 -48.85 -29.88 24.89
C GLU A 10 -47.86 -29.59 23.74
N GLU A 11 -46.72 -28.96 24.02
CA GLU A 11 -45.74 -28.57 23.00
C GLU A 11 -44.80 -29.72 22.56
N ILE A 12 -44.85 -30.88 23.22
CA ILE A 12 -43.94 -32.01 22.99
C ILE A 12 -44.53 -33.08 22.04
N GLU A 13 -45.86 -33.15 21.87
CA GLU A 13 -46.48 -34.11 20.91
C GLU A 13 -46.46 -33.61 19.45
N ALA A 14 -46.35 -32.30 19.21
CA ALA A 14 -46.37 -31.72 17.87
C ALA A 14 -45.12 -32.03 17.00
N MET A 15 -44.08 -32.65 17.57
CA MET A 15 -42.75 -32.73 16.98
C MET A 15 -42.28 -34.16 16.62
N LYS A 16 -43.20 -35.12 16.46
CA LYS A 16 -42.85 -36.55 16.35
C LYS A 16 -43.53 -37.38 15.23
N THR A 17 -44.30 -36.77 14.33
CA THR A 17 -45.16 -37.52 13.38
C THR A 17 -45.15 -36.99 11.95
N THR A 18 -44.01 -37.02 11.26
CA THR A 18 -43.98 -37.19 9.78
C THR A 18 -42.60 -37.64 9.30
N ASP A 19 -42.46 -38.95 9.08
CA ASP A 19 -41.41 -39.56 8.24
C ASP A 19 -41.95 -40.91 7.69
N ALA A 20 -41.28 -41.48 6.69
CA ALA A 20 -41.55 -42.75 5.99
C ALA A 20 -42.75 -42.83 5.01
N ALA A 21 -42.43 -42.64 3.71
CA ALA A 21 -42.91 -43.43 2.55
C ALA A 21 -41.98 -43.10 1.36
N GLU A 22 -41.06 -43.97 0.89
CA GLU A 22 -41.29 -45.15 0.03
C GLU A 22 -42.12 -44.84 -1.24
N THR A 23 -41.73 -45.16 -2.49
CA THR A 23 -40.61 -45.90 -3.15
C THR A 23 -40.60 -45.50 -4.67
N PRO A 24 -39.84 -46.10 -5.64
CA PRO A 24 -38.74 -47.08 -5.60
C PRO A 24 -37.44 -46.66 -6.37
N VAL A 25 -36.44 -47.54 -6.35
CA VAL A 25 -35.22 -47.53 -7.19
C VAL A 25 -35.46 -48.28 -8.52
N ASN A 26 -34.67 -48.01 -9.57
CA ASN A 26 -34.52 -48.91 -10.71
C ASN A 26 -33.09 -48.85 -11.28
N ASP A 27 -32.44 -50.02 -11.47
CA ASP A 27 -31.04 -50.14 -11.89
C ASP A 27 -30.85 -50.20 -13.42
N ALA A 28 -29.75 -49.61 -13.93
CA ALA A 28 -29.18 -49.98 -15.23
C ALA A 28 -27.70 -49.53 -15.40
N THR A 29 -26.79 -50.51 -15.26
CA THR A 29 -25.51 -50.66 -16.00
C THR A 29 -24.76 -49.43 -16.53
N ALA A 30 -23.54 -49.20 -16.04
CA ALA A 30 -22.48 -48.50 -16.76
C ALA A 30 -21.16 -49.29 -16.67
N ALA A 31 -20.74 -49.89 -17.78
CA ALA A 31 -19.47 -50.59 -17.93
C ALA A 31 -19.00 -50.54 -19.40
N GLU A 32 -17.71 -50.83 -19.60
CA GLU A 32 -17.06 -51.25 -20.85
C GLU A 32 -16.55 -50.16 -21.85
N GLN A 33 -15.22 -50.18 -22.05
CA GLN A 33 -14.37 -49.70 -23.18
C GLN A 33 -14.39 -48.18 -23.55
N ALA A 34 -13.32 -47.46 -23.92
CA ALA A 34 -11.88 -47.68 -24.25
C ALA A 34 -11.46 -47.52 -25.74
N ALA A 35 -10.81 -46.38 -26.06
CA ALA A 35 -9.85 -46.13 -27.17
C ALA A 35 -10.40 -46.13 -28.64
N PRO A 36 -9.60 -45.78 -29.68
CA PRO A 36 -8.78 -44.54 -29.88
C PRO A 36 -8.83 -43.94 -31.33
N ALA A 37 -8.00 -42.90 -31.61
CA ALA A 37 -7.65 -42.32 -32.94
C ALA A 37 -8.76 -41.49 -33.66
N GLU A 38 -8.56 -40.66 -34.71
CA GLU A 38 -7.48 -40.31 -35.68
C GLU A 38 -7.44 -38.74 -35.83
N THR A 39 -6.37 -37.94 -36.02
CA THR A 39 -5.22 -37.82 -36.99
C THR A 39 -5.50 -37.29 -38.41
N VAL A 40 -5.40 -35.94 -38.59
CA VAL A 40 -5.29 -35.13 -39.84
C VAL A 40 -4.65 -33.75 -39.43
N ALA A 41 -3.64 -33.07 -40.02
CA ALA A 41 -2.79 -33.13 -41.24
C ALA A 41 -3.34 -32.49 -42.55
N ASP A 42 -2.84 -31.37 -43.10
CA ASP A 42 -1.77 -30.42 -42.67
C ASP A 42 -2.23 -28.94 -42.96
N THR A 43 -1.58 -27.94 -43.60
CA THR A 43 -0.31 -27.81 -44.38
C THR A 43 0.29 -26.37 -44.34
N THR A 44 1.62 -26.30 -44.40
CA THR A 44 2.59 -25.17 -44.47
C THR A 44 2.38 -23.97 -45.43
N VAL A 45 2.78 -22.74 -44.99
CA VAL A 45 3.40 -21.60 -45.75
C VAL A 45 4.20 -20.73 -44.75
N SER A 46 5.48 -21.00 -44.46
CA SER A 46 6.71 -20.40 -45.04
C SER A 46 7.03 -18.91 -44.74
N GLU A 47 8.17 -18.73 -44.06
CA GLU A 47 9.01 -17.56 -43.67
C GLU A 47 9.46 -16.59 -44.82
N PRO A 48 10.23 -15.47 -44.59
CA PRO A 48 11.23 -15.25 -43.52
C PRO A 48 11.47 -13.84 -42.89
N GLU A 49 12.24 -13.87 -41.79
CA GLU A 49 13.30 -12.94 -41.33
C GLU A 49 13.07 -11.41 -41.18
N THR A 50 13.42 -10.90 -39.98
CA THR A 50 14.68 -10.15 -39.83
C THR A 50 15.20 -10.17 -38.38
N VAL A 51 16.49 -10.46 -38.20
CA VAL A 51 17.20 -10.41 -36.91
C VAL A 51 17.92 -9.05 -36.80
N GLN A 52 17.99 -8.48 -35.59
CA GLN A 52 19.13 -7.64 -35.25
C GLN A 52 19.55 -7.78 -33.78
N GLU A 53 20.87 -7.66 -33.58
CA GLU A 53 21.64 -8.03 -32.40
C GLU A 53 22.41 -6.80 -31.91
N THR A 54 22.47 -6.58 -30.59
CA THR A 54 23.44 -5.67 -29.97
C THR A 54 23.92 -6.23 -28.63
N VAL A 55 25.24 -6.41 -28.53
CA VAL A 55 25.95 -6.95 -27.35
C VAL A 55 26.42 -5.80 -26.44
N GLU A 56 26.79 -6.18 -25.21
CA GLU A 56 27.39 -5.35 -24.15
C GLU A 56 28.60 -4.51 -24.59
N ALA A 57 28.82 -3.35 -23.94
CA ALA A 57 30.14 -2.98 -23.41
C ALA A 57 30.07 -1.82 -22.40
N SER A 58 30.91 -1.92 -21.36
CA SER A 58 31.22 -0.87 -20.38
C SER A 58 32.39 0.01 -20.85
N ALA A 59 32.40 1.31 -20.51
CA ALA A 59 33.64 2.09 -20.35
C ALA A 59 33.45 3.36 -19.50
N ASP A 60 34.54 3.75 -18.82
CA ASP A 60 34.70 4.79 -17.80
C ASP A 60 34.36 6.25 -18.18
N GLU A 61 34.12 7.05 -17.14
CA GLU A 61 34.37 8.51 -17.12
C GLU A 61 35.80 8.77 -16.60
N PRO A 62 36.53 9.77 -17.14
CA PRO A 62 37.04 10.79 -16.21
C PRO A 62 36.98 12.23 -16.77
N ALA A 63 36.84 13.20 -15.88
CA ALA A 63 36.76 14.63 -16.22
C ALA A 63 38.13 15.32 -16.39
N SER A 64 38.22 16.29 -17.30
CA SER A 64 39.06 17.49 -17.14
C SER A 64 38.68 18.64 -18.10
N ALA A 65 39.07 19.86 -17.75
CA ALA A 65 38.63 21.14 -18.31
C ALA A 65 39.07 21.48 -19.74
N THR A 66 38.30 22.34 -20.43
CA THR A 66 38.79 23.60 -21.04
C THR A 66 37.64 24.52 -21.50
N GLU A 67 37.94 25.81 -21.69
CA GLU A 67 36.98 26.90 -21.99
C GLU A 67 36.86 27.24 -23.51
N PRO A 68 35.95 28.14 -23.96
CA PRO A 68 35.26 27.98 -25.25
C PRO A 68 35.98 28.53 -26.50
N VAL A 69 35.67 27.92 -27.65
CA VAL A 69 36.11 28.37 -28.98
C VAL A 69 34.94 29.02 -29.75
N ALA A 70 35.16 30.22 -30.29
CA ALA A 70 34.13 30.99 -31.00
C ALA A 70 33.95 30.55 -32.46
N TYR A 71 32.71 30.29 -32.87
CA TYR A 71 32.40 29.94 -34.27
C TYR A 71 32.13 31.21 -35.12
N LYS A 72 33.06 31.52 -36.03
CA LYS A 72 33.00 32.71 -36.90
C LYS A 72 32.76 32.26 -38.35
N SER A 73 31.50 32.14 -38.74
CA SER A 73 31.06 31.58 -40.04
C SER A 73 31.45 32.46 -41.25
N ALA A 74 32.61 32.17 -41.84
CA ALA A 74 33.18 32.90 -42.97
C ALA A 74 32.58 32.50 -44.34
N HIS A 75 31.26 32.66 -44.52
CA HIS A 75 30.60 32.50 -45.82
C HIS A 75 29.60 33.64 -46.07
N MET A 76 30.02 34.67 -46.84
CA MET A 76 29.21 35.57 -47.70
C MET A 76 30.01 36.82 -48.17
N THR A 77 31.25 36.65 -48.64
CA THR A 77 32.11 37.79 -49.07
C THR A 77 32.58 37.71 -50.54
N ALA A 78 32.38 36.57 -51.23
CA ALA A 78 32.87 36.38 -52.60
C ALA A 78 31.87 36.81 -53.70
N ALA A 79 30.58 36.95 -53.38
CA ALA A 79 29.51 37.17 -54.36
C ALA A 79 29.10 38.64 -54.56
N ALA A 80 29.77 39.59 -53.90
CA ALA A 80 29.39 41.01 -53.88
C ALA A 80 30.44 41.95 -54.52
N ALA A 81 31.49 41.41 -55.14
CA ALA A 81 32.63 42.17 -55.66
C ALA A 81 32.58 42.45 -57.18
N ALA A 82 31.51 42.05 -57.86
CA ALA A 82 31.42 42.10 -59.33
C ALA A 82 30.00 42.49 -59.81
N LEU A 83 29.59 43.72 -59.52
CA LEU A 83 28.55 44.48 -60.26
C LEU A 83 28.47 45.92 -59.71
N ASN A 84 29.39 46.78 -60.15
CA ASN A 84 29.24 48.24 -60.10
C ASN A 84 29.61 48.77 -61.49
N VAL A 85 28.62 48.81 -62.37
CA VAL A 85 28.67 49.54 -63.64
C VAL A 85 28.33 51.00 -63.36
N GLU A 86 28.74 51.89 -64.26
CA GLU A 86 28.76 53.33 -64.10
C GLU A 86 27.37 53.98 -63.93
N GLY A 87 27.31 55.03 -63.12
CA GLY A 87 26.45 56.20 -63.33
C GLY A 87 24.93 56.04 -63.26
N GLU A 88 24.37 56.13 -62.04
CA GLU A 88 22.99 56.61 -61.85
C GLU A 88 22.90 57.51 -60.60
N ASP A 89 22.10 58.57 -60.67
CA ASP A 89 22.10 59.65 -59.67
C ASP A 89 21.41 59.28 -58.35
N VAL A 90 21.96 59.78 -57.23
CA VAL A 90 21.47 59.46 -55.88
C VAL A 90 20.26 60.33 -55.50
N ASP A 91 19.03 59.92 -55.86
CA ASP A 91 17.81 60.59 -55.36
C ASP A 91 17.56 60.27 -53.87
N ILE A 92 17.93 61.22 -53.00
CA ILE A 92 17.87 61.09 -51.54
C ILE A 92 16.42 61.26 -51.05
N ARG A 93 15.55 60.27 -51.26
CA ARG A 93 14.14 60.32 -50.81
C ARG A 93 13.69 59.11 -49.97
N ARG A 94 13.29 59.42 -48.73
CA ARG A 94 12.45 58.60 -47.82
C ARG A 94 12.90 57.15 -47.57
N ARG A 95 13.94 56.98 -46.75
CA ARG A 95 13.91 55.86 -45.78
C ARG A 95 12.73 56.10 -44.83
N GLN A 96 11.66 55.32 -44.96
CA GLN A 96 10.61 55.26 -43.93
C GLN A 96 11.23 54.80 -42.60
N PRO A 97 10.83 55.37 -41.45
CA PRO A 97 11.26 54.85 -40.16
C PRO A 97 10.71 53.42 -40.00
N ARG A 98 11.61 52.43 -39.83
CA ARG A 98 11.21 51.07 -39.49
C ARG A 98 10.48 51.12 -38.14
N VAL A 99 9.16 50.93 -38.16
CA VAL A 99 8.34 50.85 -36.95
C VAL A 99 8.89 49.73 -36.09
N GLN A 100 9.57 50.08 -34.99
CA GLN A 100 10.09 49.10 -34.04
C GLN A 100 8.88 48.47 -33.34
N LYS A 101 8.51 47.28 -33.80
CA LYS A 101 7.40 46.52 -33.25
C LYS A 101 7.81 46.04 -31.86
N GLU A 102 7.46 46.81 -30.83
CA GLU A 102 7.87 46.53 -29.45
C GLU A 102 7.50 45.09 -29.07
N ILE A 103 8.52 44.25 -28.95
CA ILE A 103 8.35 42.90 -28.42
C ILE A 103 7.98 43.08 -26.95
N LYS A 104 6.70 42.87 -26.63
CA LYS A 104 6.17 42.97 -25.26
C LYS A 104 6.89 41.97 -24.35
N LYS A 105 8.01 42.39 -23.76
CA LYS A 105 8.77 41.64 -22.76
C LYS A 105 7.83 41.35 -21.59
N SER A 106 7.39 40.10 -21.46
CA SER A 106 6.49 39.69 -20.38
C SER A 106 7.11 40.03 -19.03
N ARG A 107 6.35 40.68 -18.12
CA ARG A 107 6.80 41.19 -16.81
C ARG A 107 7.22 40.11 -15.79
N ILE A 108 7.55 38.90 -16.23
CA ILE A 108 7.85 37.73 -15.42
C ILE A 108 9.29 37.31 -15.72
N SER A 109 10.14 37.29 -14.67
CA SER A 109 11.53 36.80 -14.75
C SER A 109 11.59 35.39 -15.35
N TYR A 110 12.66 35.09 -16.07
CA TYR A 110 12.90 33.76 -16.65
C TYR A 110 12.84 32.65 -15.60
N GLU A 111 13.35 32.90 -14.39
CA GLU A 111 13.29 31.97 -13.26
C GLU A 111 11.85 31.69 -12.81
N LYS A 112 11.01 32.74 -12.75
CA LYS A 112 9.58 32.58 -12.42
C LYS A 112 8.81 31.83 -13.51
N LYS A 113 9.24 31.90 -14.78
CA LYS A 113 8.73 31.02 -15.84
C LYS A 113 9.22 29.58 -15.66
N LYS A 114 10.50 29.36 -15.33
CA LYS A 114 11.05 28.02 -15.06
C LYS A 114 10.31 27.35 -13.90
N GLY A 115 10.04 28.08 -12.82
CA GLY A 115 9.23 27.61 -11.69
C GLY A 115 7.78 27.28 -12.08
N LEU A 116 7.17 28.04 -12.99
CA LEU A 116 5.80 27.79 -13.45
C LEU A 116 5.64 26.43 -14.17
N TYR A 117 6.66 25.97 -14.90
CA TYR A 117 6.66 24.61 -15.45
C TYR A 117 6.73 23.53 -14.36
N GLY A 118 7.49 23.77 -13.28
CA GLY A 118 7.51 22.89 -12.10
C GLY A 118 6.16 22.80 -11.42
N TYR A 119 5.48 23.94 -11.20
CA TYR A 119 4.10 23.94 -10.69
C TYR A 119 3.13 23.22 -11.64
N GLY A 120 3.29 23.36 -12.97
CA GLY A 120 2.48 22.65 -13.96
C GLY A 120 2.64 21.12 -13.88
N PHE A 121 3.86 20.63 -13.66
CA PHE A 121 4.13 19.20 -13.46
C PHE A 121 3.54 18.66 -12.16
N ILE A 122 3.62 19.43 -11.07
CA ILE A 122 3.09 19.04 -9.75
C ILE A 122 1.55 19.16 -9.71
N ALA A 123 0.95 20.04 -10.53
CA ALA A 123 -0.49 20.32 -10.51
C ALA A 123 -1.37 19.08 -10.76
N ILE A 124 -0.98 18.17 -11.66
CA ILE A 124 -1.77 16.95 -11.92
C ILE A 124 -1.82 16.03 -10.70
N TRP A 125 -0.72 15.94 -9.95
CA TRP A 125 -0.65 15.18 -8.70
C TRP A 125 -1.47 15.87 -7.59
N ILE A 126 -1.36 17.20 -7.46
CA ILE A 126 -2.17 17.98 -6.50
C ILE A 126 -3.67 17.81 -6.76
N VAL A 127 -4.12 17.85 -8.02
CA VAL A 127 -5.53 17.64 -8.37
C VAL A 127 -5.99 16.23 -7.98
N GLY A 128 -5.16 15.21 -8.21
CA GLY A 128 -5.41 13.83 -7.75
C GLY A 128 -5.52 13.73 -6.22
N VAL A 129 -4.60 14.35 -5.48
CA VAL A 129 -4.62 14.37 -4.00
C VAL A 129 -5.84 15.10 -3.46
N ILE A 130 -6.21 16.26 -4.03
CA ILE A 130 -7.39 17.01 -3.61
C ILE A 130 -8.66 16.17 -3.83
N TYR A 131 -8.80 15.55 -5.01
CA TYR A 131 -10.02 14.83 -5.37
C TYR A 131 -10.14 13.47 -4.66
N MET A 132 -9.07 12.69 -4.58
CA MET A 132 -9.10 11.31 -4.06
C MET A 132 -8.80 11.18 -2.56
N PHE A 133 -8.17 12.16 -1.91
CA PHE A 133 -7.82 12.08 -0.49
C PHE A 133 -8.50 13.17 0.34
N LEU A 134 -8.39 14.46 -0.03
CA LEU A 134 -9.01 15.53 0.77
C LEU A 134 -10.54 15.43 0.80
N ILE A 135 -11.20 15.20 -0.34
CA ILE A 135 -12.67 15.12 -0.38
C ILE A 135 -13.19 13.96 0.52
N PRO A 136 -12.69 12.71 0.43
CA PRO A 136 -13.11 11.65 1.36
C PRO A 136 -12.81 11.94 2.84
N ILE A 137 -11.68 12.59 3.17
CA ILE A 137 -11.37 12.99 4.55
C ILE A 137 -12.41 14.00 5.08
N PHE A 138 -12.74 15.03 4.29
CA PHE A 138 -13.78 16.00 4.65
C PHE A 138 -15.18 15.38 4.71
N GLN A 139 -15.50 14.44 3.82
CA GLN A 139 -16.77 13.68 3.85
C GLN A 139 -16.87 12.81 5.12
N SER A 140 -15.80 12.11 5.51
CA SER A 140 -15.78 11.35 6.76
C SER A 140 -15.92 12.25 8.00
N ALA A 141 -15.25 13.41 8.01
CA ALA A 141 -15.39 14.40 9.09
C ALA A 141 -16.80 15.03 9.15
N TRP A 142 -17.50 15.13 8.00
CA TRP A 142 -18.89 15.54 7.96
C TRP A 142 -19.82 14.43 8.48
N TYR A 143 -19.63 13.19 8.01
CA TYR A 143 -20.41 12.03 8.46
C TYR A 143 -20.24 11.76 9.96
N SER A 144 -19.06 11.95 10.55
CA SER A 144 -18.90 11.75 12.01
C SER A 144 -19.73 12.73 12.84
N LEU A 145 -20.00 13.93 12.34
CA LEU A 145 -20.82 14.97 12.99
C LEU A 145 -22.33 14.81 12.70
N CYS A 146 -22.67 14.16 11.59
CA CYS A 146 -24.04 14.01 11.11
C CYS A 146 -24.67 12.65 11.41
N PHE A 147 -25.98 12.62 11.57
CA PHE A 147 -26.77 11.41 11.43
C PHE A 147 -26.73 11.02 9.94
N THR A 148 -26.40 9.76 9.66
CA THR A 148 -26.26 9.23 8.30
C THR A 148 -27.27 8.12 8.05
N GLU A 149 -27.98 8.18 6.94
CA GLU A 149 -28.90 7.12 6.52
C GLU A 149 -28.70 6.85 5.02
N LEU A 150 -28.56 5.58 4.63
CA LEU A 150 -28.45 5.22 3.21
C LEU A 150 -29.85 5.16 2.61
N VAL A 151 -30.19 6.18 1.82
CA VAL A 151 -31.49 6.31 1.17
C VAL A 151 -31.39 5.70 -0.22
N THR A 152 -31.87 4.47 -0.37
CA THR A 152 -31.72 3.67 -1.60
C THR A 152 -32.80 3.93 -2.65
N THR A 153 -33.98 4.41 -2.27
CA THR A 153 -35.09 4.68 -3.22
C THR A 153 -35.22 6.17 -3.54
N PRO A 154 -35.56 6.54 -4.80
CA PRO A 154 -35.84 7.94 -5.16
C PRO A 154 -37.02 8.56 -4.40
N GLU A 155 -37.99 7.75 -3.97
CA GLU A 155 -39.15 8.23 -3.21
C GLU A 155 -38.77 8.67 -1.79
N GLN A 156 -37.98 7.85 -1.08
CA GLN A 156 -37.43 8.23 0.23
C GLN A 156 -36.47 9.43 0.10
N ALA A 157 -35.71 9.52 -0.99
CA ALA A 157 -34.83 10.66 -1.26
C ALA A 157 -35.64 11.96 -1.39
N ALA A 158 -36.72 11.94 -2.18
CA ALA A 158 -37.62 13.08 -2.33
C ALA A 158 -38.28 13.48 -0.98
N GLN A 159 -38.69 12.50 -0.15
CA GLN A 159 -39.22 12.76 1.20
C GLN A 159 -38.20 13.43 2.13
N ARG A 160 -36.90 13.18 1.94
CA ARG A 160 -35.79 13.82 2.68
C ARG A 160 -35.25 15.09 1.99
N GLY A 161 -35.92 15.58 0.94
CA GLY A 161 -35.50 16.77 0.19
C GLY A 161 -34.26 16.58 -0.71
N MET A 162 -33.85 15.33 -0.95
CA MET A 162 -32.71 14.97 -1.79
C MET A 162 -33.14 14.77 -3.25
N SER A 163 -32.30 15.19 -4.20
CA SER A 163 -32.57 15.05 -5.64
C SER A 163 -32.28 13.65 -6.21
N SER A 164 -31.69 12.75 -5.42
CA SER A 164 -31.32 11.39 -5.81
C SER A 164 -31.19 10.51 -4.56
N ALA A 165 -31.30 9.19 -4.73
CA ALA A 165 -30.79 8.21 -3.78
C ALA A 165 -29.30 8.46 -3.48
N GLY A 166 -28.89 8.18 -2.23
CA GLY A 166 -27.56 8.51 -1.69
C GLY A 166 -27.53 8.48 -0.16
N ILE A 167 -26.47 9.02 0.44
CA ILE A 167 -26.37 9.14 1.91
C ILE A 167 -27.04 10.46 2.33
N TYR A 168 -28.13 10.37 3.09
CA TYR A 168 -28.72 11.51 3.78
C TYR A 168 -27.83 11.91 4.97
N THR A 169 -27.61 13.21 5.16
CA THR A 169 -26.86 13.74 6.31
C THR A 169 -27.60 14.87 7.00
N GLU A 170 -27.88 14.72 8.29
CA GLU A 170 -28.48 15.76 9.13
C GLU A 170 -27.61 16.02 10.37
N TRP A 171 -27.58 17.24 10.89
CA TRP A 171 -26.73 17.59 12.03
C TRP A 171 -27.22 16.92 13.33
N ASN A 172 -26.42 16.03 13.92
CA ASN A 172 -26.82 15.18 15.05
C ASN A 172 -26.32 15.67 16.41
N ASN A 173 -25.93 16.95 16.55
CA ASN A 173 -25.44 17.53 17.82
C ASN A 173 -24.37 16.68 18.54
N PHE A 174 -23.44 16.07 17.78
CA PHE A 174 -22.41 15.14 18.26
C PHE A 174 -22.91 13.79 18.82
N GLY A 175 -24.18 13.42 18.65
CA GLY A 175 -24.77 12.17 19.17
C GLY A 175 -24.01 10.89 18.79
N ASN A 176 -23.34 10.85 17.62
CA ASN A 176 -22.48 9.74 17.21
C ASN A 176 -21.28 9.53 18.15
N TYR A 177 -20.68 10.62 18.67
CA TYR A 177 -19.57 10.58 19.61
C TYR A 177 -20.05 10.14 21.01
N GLU A 178 -21.24 10.56 21.41
CA GLU A 178 -21.89 10.09 22.63
C GLU A 178 -22.22 8.59 22.57
N GLU A 179 -22.74 8.12 21.43
CA GLU A 179 -23.00 6.68 21.20
C GLU A 179 -21.70 5.87 21.21
N ALA A 180 -20.66 6.32 20.52
CA ALA A 180 -19.36 5.65 20.49
C ALA A 180 -18.68 5.55 21.86
N LEU A 181 -18.73 6.61 22.68
CA LEU A 181 -18.01 6.67 23.96
C LEU A 181 -18.80 6.16 25.17
N PHE A 182 -20.13 6.30 25.19
CA PHE A 182 -20.94 6.05 26.39
C PHE A 182 -22.05 5.00 26.22
N LYS A 183 -22.44 4.65 24.99
CA LYS A 183 -23.50 3.66 24.72
C LYS A 183 -22.98 2.35 24.15
N ASN A 184 -21.91 2.41 23.36
CA ASN A 184 -21.26 1.23 22.81
C ASN A 184 -20.38 0.54 23.87
N GLN A 185 -20.75 -0.68 24.26
CA GLN A 185 -20.06 -1.43 25.31
C GLN A 185 -18.73 -2.05 24.85
N ASP A 186 -18.57 -2.31 23.54
CA ASP A 186 -17.38 -2.98 22.98
C ASP A 186 -16.25 -2.01 22.62
N TYR A 187 -16.59 -0.77 22.25
CA TYR A 187 -15.64 0.20 21.69
C TYR A 187 -14.54 0.61 22.67
N LEU A 188 -14.88 0.92 23.94
CA LEU A 188 -13.86 1.28 24.94
C LEU A 188 -12.95 0.10 25.32
N PRO A 189 -13.43 -1.13 25.58
CA PRO A 189 -12.58 -2.31 25.72
C PRO A 189 -11.66 -2.55 24.52
N LYS A 190 -12.17 -2.49 23.29
CA LYS A 190 -11.34 -2.74 22.10
C LYS A 190 -10.34 -1.62 21.81
N LEU A 191 -10.62 -0.40 22.24
CA LEU A 191 -9.67 0.71 22.26
C LEU A 191 -8.53 0.47 23.25
N THR A 192 -8.80 0.00 24.48
CA THR A 192 -7.73 -0.32 25.45
C THR A 192 -6.94 -1.56 25.04
N GLU A 193 -7.58 -2.56 24.43
CA GLU A 193 -6.97 -3.73 23.80
C GLU A 193 -5.97 -3.33 22.69
N SER A 194 -6.38 -2.48 21.73
CA SER A 194 -5.48 -1.97 20.68
C SER A 194 -4.31 -1.17 21.25
N LEU A 195 -4.52 -0.34 22.26
CA LEU A 195 -3.45 0.47 22.85
C LEU A 195 -2.47 -0.38 23.67
N GLY A 196 -2.97 -1.42 24.36
CA GLY A 196 -2.15 -2.37 25.10
C GLY A 196 -1.35 -3.30 24.19
N ALA A 197 -1.93 -3.77 23.08
CA ALA A 197 -1.28 -4.64 22.11
C ALA A 197 -0.20 -3.93 21.28
N MET A 198 -0.37 -2.64 21.00
CA MET A 198 0.54 -1.87 20.15
C MET A 198 1.99 -1.86 20.66
N VAL A 199 2.22 -1.69 21.97
CA VAL A 199 3.58 -1.61 22.53
C VAL A 199 4.40 -2.90 22.32
N PRO A 200 3.94 -4.11 22.72
CA PRO A 200 4.68 -5.33 22.44
C PRO A 200 4.75 -5.65 20.94
N GLN A 201 3.69 -5.43 20.16
CA GLN A 201 3.67 -5.70 18.72
C GLN A 201 4.72 -4.86 17.97
N VAL A 202 4.76 -3.54 18.23
CA VAL A 202 5.76 -2.63 17.64
C VAL A 202 7.18 -3.02 18.03
N ILE A 203 7.43 -3.39 19.30
CA ILE A 203 8.75 -3.84 19.76
C ILE A 203 9.19 -5.12 19.03
N VAL A 204 8.29 -6.11 18.89
CA VAL A 204 8.59 -7.37 18.19
C VAL A 204 8.86 -7.14 16.71
N VAL A 205 8.02 -6.35 16.02
CA VAL A 205 8.23 -5.98 14.60
C VAL A 205 9.55 -5.23 14.41
N MET A 206 9.88 -4.28 15.27
CA MET A 206 11.13 -3.51 15.19
C MET A 206 12.39 -4.38 15.40
N ILE A 207 12.36 -5.31 16.36
CA ILE A 207 13.48 -6.24 16.60
C ILE A 207 13.62 -7.24 15.45
N PHE A 208 12.50 -7.84 15.02
CA PHE A 208 12.47 -8.82 13.93
C PHE A 208 12.93 -8.22 12.61
N SER A 209 12.39 -7.05 12.23
CA SER A 209 12.75 -6.38 10.98
C SER A 209 14.23 -5.97 10.94
N LEU A 210 14.77 -5.47 12.06
CA LEU A 210 16.21 -5.15 12.16
C LEU A 210 17.07 -6.41 12.04
N PHE A 211 16.69 -7.51 12.70
CA PHE A 211 17.40 -8.79 12.61
C PHE A 211 17.42 -9.34 11.17
N ILE A 212 16.28 -9.38 10.50
CA ILE A 212 16.17 -9.82 9.11
C ILE A 212 16.93 -8.89 8.15
N ALA A 213 16.85 -7.56 8.35
CA ALA A 213 17.62 -6.60 7.57
C ALA A 213 19.14 -6.78 7.73
N LEU A 214 19.62 -7.07 8.96
CA LEU A 214 21.03 -7.39 9.21
C LEU A 214 21.48 -8.66 8.48
N LEU A 215 20.65 -9.69 8.39
CA LEU A 215 20.93 -10.90 7.60
C LEU A 215 20.96 -10.58 6.09
N LEU A 216 19.96 -9.86 5.57
CA LEU A 216 19.84 -9.49 4.15
C LEU A 216 20.90 -8.48 3.68
N ASN A 217 21.60 -7.81 4.59
CA ASN A 217 22.73 -6.94 4.27
C ASN A 217 24.06 -7.70 4.07
N GLN A 218 24.15 -8.98 4.46
CA GLN A 218 25.39 -9.74 4.36
C GLN A 218 25.72 -10.18 2.92
N LYS A 219 27.01 -10.46 2.67
CA LYS A 219 27.50 -10.96 1.38
C LYS A 219 27.36 -12.49 1.31
N PHE A 220 26.17 -13.00 0.95
CA PHE A 220 25.93 -14.43 0.75
C PHE A 220 25.43 -14.77 -0.67
N ARG A 221 25.63 -16.04 -1.08
CA ARG A 221 25.18 -16.57 -2.38
C ARG A 221 23.65 -16.71 -2.36
N GLY A 222 22.96 -16.15 -3.36
CA GLY A 222 21.48 -16.12 -3.39
C GLY A 222 20.83 -14.89 -2.75
N ARG A 223 21.60 -13.90 -2.27
CA ARG A 223 21.08 -12.67 -1.61
C ARG A 223 19.96 -11.94 -2.38
N THR A 224 19.99 -11.95 -3.71
CA THR A 224 18.99 -11.28 -4.56
C THR A 224 17.64 -12.00 -4.49
N PHE A 225 17.64 -13.34 -4.51
CA PHE A 225 16.44 -14.15 -4.35
C PHE A 225 15.86 -14.00 -2.94
N ALA A 226 16.71 -14.07 -1.91
CA ALA A 226 16.27 -13.84 -0.53
C ALA A 226 15.59 -12.47 -0.38
N ARG A 227 16.23 -11.39 -0.84
CA ARG A 227 15.64 -10.04 -0.85
C ARG A 227 14.28 -10.02 -1.57
N ALA A 228 14.16 -10.64 -2.75
CA ALA A 228 12.89 -10.70 -3.48
C ALA A 228 11.76 -11.41 -2.68
N VAL A 229 12.06 -12.51 -1.97
CA VAL A 229 11.09 -13.19 -1.10
C VAL A 229 10.64 -12.28 0.05
N PHE A 230 11.57 -11.61 0.74
CA PHE A 230 11.23 -10.67 1.82
C PHE A 230 10.55 -9.38 1.32
N PHE A 231 10.58 -9.07 0.03
CA PHE A 231 9.85 -7.95 -0.58
C PHE A 231 8.46 -8.34 -1.12
N LEU A 232 8.19 -9.64 -1.29
CA LEU A 232 6.91 -10.13 -1.83
C LEU A 232 5.70 -9.64 -1.01
N PRO A 233 5.70 -9.67 0.35
CA PRO A 233 4.60 -9.11 1.13
C PRO A 233 4.30 -7.64 0.80
N VAL A 234 5.33 -6.82 0.59
CA VAL A 234 5.16 -5.37 0.32
C VAL A 234 4.60 -5.10 -1.08
N LEU A 235 4.96 -5.93 -2.06
CA LEU A 235 4.40 -5.85 -3.41
C LEU A 235 2.93 -6.31 -3.44
N VAL A 236 2.61 -7.36 -2.66
CA VAL A 236 1.30 -8.04 -2.65
C VAL A 236 0.29 -7.40 -1.69
N ALA A 237 0.72 -6.72 -0.63
CA ALA A 237 -0.15 -6.02 0.33
C ALA A 237 -0.79 -4.73 -0.24
N THR A 238 -0.63 -4.43 -1.53
CA THR A 238 -1.37 -3.35 -2.19
C THR A 238 -2.87 -3.65 -2.15
N GLY A 239 -3.64 -2.75 -1.52
CA GLY A 239 -4.99 -3.02 -0.98
C GLY A 239 -5.95 -3.88 -1.81
N PRO A 240 -6.12 -3.66 -3.14
CA PRO A 240 -6.99 -4.49 -3.97
C PRO A 240 -6.60 -5.96 -4.00
N VAL A 241 -5.30 -6.26 -4.02
CA VAL A 241 -4.77 -7.63 -4.03
C VAL A 241 -4.96 -8.28 -2.66
N LEU A 242 -4.75 -7.53 -1.57
CA LEU A 242 -4.98 -8.00 -0.21
C LEU A 242 -6.47 -8.33 0.06
N ALA A 243 -7.40 -7.57 -0.51
CA ALA A 243 -8.84 -7.87 -0.45
C ALA A 243 -9.21 -9.15 -1.22
N VAL A 244 -8.60 -9.38 -2.38
CA VAL A 244 -8.76 -10.63 -3.16
C VAL A 244 -8.17 -11.84 -2.41
N ILE A 245 -7.00 -11.68 -1.77
CA ILE A 245 -6.37 -12.71 -0.92
C ILE A 245 -7.22 -13.03 0.31
N ARG A 246 -7.95 -12.07 0.88
CA ARG A 246 -8.77 -12.29 2.08
C ARG A 246 -10.21 -12.73 1.78
N GLY A 247 -10.57 -12.93 0.52
CA GLY A 247 -11.94 -13.29 0.10
C GLY A 247 -12.98 -12.16 0.28
N ASP A 248 -12.54 -10.95 0.69
CA ASP A 248 -13.37 -9.79 1.05
C ASP A 248 -13.89 -9.04 -0.21
N ILE A 249 -14.49 -9.80 -1.13
CA ILE A 249 -14.82 -9.44 -2.50
C ILE A 249 -16.21 -8.81 -2.68
N SER A 250 -17.06 -8.92 -1.66
CA SER A 250 -18.46 -8.47 -1.66
C SER A 250 -18.67 -7.01 -2.06
N ASN A 251 -17.65 -6.14 -1.87
CA ASN A 251 -17.70 -4.73 -2.25
C ASN A 251 -17.02 -4.39 -3.60
N ASN A 252 -16.29 -5.32 -4.23
CA ASN A 252 -15.42 -5.04 -5.40
C ASN A 252 -15.80 -5.79 -6.70
N GLY A 253 -16.82 -6.66 -6.68
CA GLY A 253 -17.46 -7.16 -7.91
C GLY A 253 -16.68 -8.17 -8.76
N ILE A 254 -15.55 -8.70 -8.29
CA ILE A 254 -14.76 -9.74 -8.97
C ILE A 254 -14.90 -11.05 -8.19
N SER A 255 -15.88 -11.87 -8.56
CA SER A 255 -16.36 -13.04 -7.80
C SER A 255 -15.45 -14.29 -7.87
N SER A 256 -14.15 -14.16 -7.57
CA SER A 256 -13.17 -15.25 -7.81
C SER A 256 -11.96 -15.32 -6.85
N GLY A 257 -12.05 -14.79 -5.63
CA GLY A 257 -10.91 -14.73 -4.68
C GLY A 257 -10.96 -15.65 -3.46
N GLU A 258 -12.07 -16.38 -3.23
CA GLU A 258 -12.13 -17.41 -2.17
C GLU A 258 -10.98 -18.42 -2.31
N GLN A 259 -10.63 -18.77 -3.55
CA GLN A 259 -9.51 -19.67 -3.90
C GLN A 259 -8.13 -19.09 -3.58
N PHE A 260 -7.97 -17.76 -3.55
CA PHE A 260 -6.66 -17.14 -3.26
C PHE A 260 -6.40 -17.02 -1.75
N SER A 261 -7.43 -17.14 -0.91
CA SER A 261 -7.29 -17.17 0.55
C SER A 261 -6.71 -18.48 1.06
N ALA A 262 -7.09 -19.60 0.44
CA ALA A 262 -6.55 -20.92 0.78
C ALA A 262 -5.01 -20.99 0.64
N LEU A 263 -4.41 -20.19 -0.24
CA LEU A 263 -2.95 -20.12 -0.46
C LEU A 263 -2.18 -19.37 0.64
N PHE A 264 -2.85 -18.81 1.64
CA PHE A 264 -2.23 -18.05 2.74
C PHE A 264 -2.82 -18.36 4.14
N GLN A 265 -3.69 -19.37 4.24
CA GLN A 265 -4.24 -19.84 5.52
C GLN A 265 -3.47 -21.06 6.06
N THR A 266 -3.77 -21.43 7.31
CA THR A 266 -3.13 -22.50 8.10
C THR A 266 -2.98 -23.83 7.37
N ASP A 267 -3.91 -24.11 6.45
CA ASP A 267 -3.98 -25.31 5.60
C ASP A 267 -2.64 -25.66 4.91
N LEU A 268 -1.83 -24.66 4.51
CA LEU A 268 -0.52 -24.91 3.90
C LEU A 268 0.48 -25.58 4.86
N VAL A 269 0.34 -25.44 6.17
CA VAL A 269 1.20 -26.12 7.15
C VAL A 269 0.85 -27.60 7.21
N ASP A 270 -0.45 -27.93 7.21
CA ASP A 270 -0.91 -29.32 7.28
C ASP A 270 -0.67 -30.05 5.95
N GLN A 271 -0.98 -29.41 4.82
CA GLN A 271 -0.63 -29.92 3.48
C GLN A 271 0.89 -30.15 3.32
N LEU A 272 1.74 -29.30 3.93
CA LEU A 272 3.19 -29.48 3.93
C LEU A 272 3.64 -30.63 4.86
N LEU A 273 3.02 -30.78 6.03
CA LEU A 273 3.30 -31.89 6.96
C LEU A 273 2.89 -33.25 6.36
N GLU A 274 1.73 -33.32 5.71
CA GLU A 274 1.28 -34.51 4.96
C GLU A 274 2.21 -34.81 3.77
N PHE A 275 2.58 -33.79 2.98
CA PHE A 275 3.54 -33.93 1.87
C PHE A 275 4.93 -34.42 2.32
N LEU A 276 5.39 -33.98 3.49
CA LEU A 276 6.63 -34.47 4.12
C LEU A 276 6.46 -35.86 4.78
N GLY A 277 5.27 -36.45 4.74
CA GLY A 277 4.97 -37.78 5.30
C GLY A 277 4.85 -37.80 6.83
N ILE A 278 4.68 -36.65 7.48
CA ILE A 278 4.67 -36.48 8.93
C ILE A 278 3.24 -36.64 9.46
N TYR A 279 2.71 -37.85 9.33
CA TYR A 279 1.39 -38.21 9.83
C TYR A 279 1.39 -38.44 11.35
N ASN A 280 0.27 -38.12 12.01
CA ASN A 280 -0.02 -38.50 13.39
C ASN A 280 0.97 -37.95 14.45
N LEU A 281 1.37 -36.68 14.31
CA LEU A 281 1.91 -35.90 15.43
C LEU A 281 0.85 -35.72 16.52
N ASN A 282 1.29 -35.56 17.77
CA ASN A 282 0.41 -35.17 18.87
C ASN A 282 -0.28 -33.84 18.51
N GLU A 283 -1.61 -33.81 18.56
CA GLU A 283 -2.48 -32.68 18.24
C GLU A 283 -2.00 -31.35 18.87
N GLN A 284 -1.57 -31.38 20.14
CA GLN A 284 -1.04 -30.19 20.84
C GLN A 284 0.29 -29.71 20.23
N LEU A 285 1.14 -30.62 19.75
CA LEU A 285 2.40 -30.29 19.10
C LEU A 285 2.16 -29.76 17.67
N THR A 286 1.20 -30.34 16.94
CA THR A 286 0.73 -29.82 15.64
C THR A 286 0.21 -28.40 15.78
N MET A 287 -0.74 -28.15 16.69
CA MET A 287 -1.27 -26.81 16.98
C MET A 287 -0.18 -25.82 17.41
N THR A 288 0.84 -26.27 18.16
CA THR A 288 1.98 -25.42 18.54
C THR A 288 2.84 -25.04 17.33
N ILE A 289 3.11 -25.99 16.42
CA ILE A 289 3.88 -25.75 15.19
C ILE A 289 3.08 -24.85 14.23
N GLN A 290 1.78 -25.10 14.05
CA GLN A 290 0.87 -24.25 13.26
C GLN A 290 0.87 -22.82 13.79
N THR A 291 0.67 -22.62 15.11
CA THR A 291 0.64 -21.30 15.75
C THR A 291 1.95 -20.56 15.52
N ILE A 292 3.10 -21.16 15.87
CA ILE A 292 4.42 -20.52 15.71
C ILE A 292 4.70 -20.21 14.23
N THR A 293 4.32 -21.09 13.31
CA THR A 293 4.52 -20.88 11.86
C THR A 293 3.66 -19.75 11.33
N SER A 294 2.39 -19.70 11.75
CA SER A 294 1.44 -18.63 11.42
C SER A 294 1.91 -17.29 12.00
N ASP A 295 2.29 -17.24 13.28
CA ASP A 295 2.79 -16.03 13.95
C ASP A 295 4.05 -15.49 13.25
N ILE A 296 4.99 -16.36 12.87
CA ILE A 296 6.19 -15.96 12.10
C ILE A 296 5.82 -15.47 10.69
N PHE A 297 4.83 -16.08 10.03
CA PHE A 297 4.38 -15.63 8.71
C PHE A 297 3.64 -14.28 8.76
N ASN A 298 2.77 -14.10 9.74
CA ASN A 298 2.07 -12.84 10.00
C ASN A 298 3.06 -11.73 10.37
N LEU A 299 4.02 -12.02 11.26
CA LEU A 299 5.09 -11.10 11.62
C LEU A 299 5.98 -10.74 10.42
N LEU A 300 6.28 -11.70 9.54
CA LEU A 300 6.98 -11.46 8.28
C LEU A 300 6.18 -10.54 7.33
N TRP A 301 4.86 -10.74 7.26
CA TRP A 301 3.98 -9.92 6.44
C TRP A 301 3.93 -8.47 6.94
N SER A 302 3.63 -8.27 8.24
CA SER A 302 3.59 -6.97 8.91
C SER A 302 4.95 -6.29 9.09
N ALA A 303 6.07 -6.99 8.86
CA ALA A 303 7.41 -6.42 8.97
C ALA A 303 8.06 -6.08 7.61
N GLY A 304 7.40 -6.34 6.47
CA GLY A 304 8.01 -6.22 5.15
C GLY A 304 8.55 -4.81 4.82
N ILE A 305 7.78 -3.76 5.15
CA ILE A 305 8.17 -2.36 4.92
C ILE A 305 9.30 -1.95 5.88
N GLN A 306 9.24 -2.45 7.10
CA GLN A 306 10.17 -2.21 8.20
C GLN A 306 11.54 -2.86 7.91
N ILE A 307 11.54 -4.06 7.32
CA ILE A 307 12.74 -4.73 6.79
C ILE A 307 13.36 -3.89 5.67
N LEU A 308 12.55 -3.36 4.74
CA LEU A 308 13.02 -2.47 3.67
C LEU A 308 13.67 -1.19 4.21
N ILE A 309 13.05 -0.52 5.17
CA ILE A 309 13.57 0.71 5.79
C ILE A 309 14.92 0.44 6.47
N PHE A 310 15.03 -0.62 7.30
CA PHE A 310 16.31 -0.96 7.92
C PHE A 310 17.36 -1.44 6.91
N LEU A 311 16.97 -2.21 5.90
CA LEU A 311 17.90 -2.68 4.88
C LEU A 311 18.44 -1.52 4.02
N ALA A 312 17.64 -0.47 3.78
CA ALA A 312 18.08 0.76 3.12
C ALA A 312 18.98 1.61 4.04
N ALA A 313 18.69 1.70 5.35
CA ALA A 313 19.55 2.37 6.32
C ALA A 313 20.93 1.70 6.44
N LEU A 314 20.96 0.38 6.58
CA LEU A 314 22.17 -0.44 6.68
C LEU A 314 23.03 -0.45 5.40
N GLN A 315 22.51 0.02 4.27
CA GLN A 315 23.23 0.19 3.00
C GLN A 315 23.79 1.61 2.79
N GLN A 316 23.38 2.59 3.61
CA GLN A 316 23.95 3.95 3.59
C GLN A 316 25.27 4.05 4.38
N ILE A 317 25.53 3.11 5.30
CA ILE A 317 26.77 3.05 6.07
C ILE A 317 27.96 2.80 5.12
N PRO A 318 28.96 3.70 5.04
CA PRO A 318 30.05 3.58 4.08
C PRO A 318 30.99 2.42 4.43
N THR A 319 31.53 1.74 3.41
CA THR A 319 32.42 0.59 3.62
C THR A 319 33.71 0.95 4.36
N SER A 320 34.19 2.18 4.17
CA SER A 320 35.35 2.74 4.87
C SER A 320 35.20 2.74 6.41
N ALA A 321 34.00 2.95 6.95
CA ALA A 321 33.76 2.88 8.39
C ALA A 321 33.94 1.45 8.93
N LYS A 322 33.55 0.44 8.14
CA LYS A 322 33.75 -0.98 8.47
C LYS A 322 35.21 -1.39 8.31
N GLU A 323 35.89 -0.89 7.29
CA GLU A 323 37.32 -1.15 7.04
C GLU A 323 38.17 -0.53 8.16
N ALA A 324 37.95 0.74 8.52
CA ALA A 324 38.62 1.41 9.64
C ALA A 324 38.39 0.66 10.97
N ALA A 325 37.15 0.32 11.31
CA ALA A 325 36.85 -0.47 12.52
C ALA A 325 37.53 -1.85 12.53
N SER A 326 37.73 -2.47 11.36
CA SER A 326 38.45 -3.74 11.23
C SER A 326 39.97 -3.58 11.42
N MET A 327 40.54 -2.43 11.02
CA MET A 327 41.95 -2.09 11.28
C MET A 327 42.22 -1.81 12.76
N GLU A 328 41.27 -1.18 13.47
CA GLU A 328 41.28 -1.00 14.93
C GLU A 328 40.96 -2.30 15.71
N GLY A 329 40.73 -3.43 15.02
CA GLY A 329 40.47 -4.73 15.63
C GLY A 329 39.10 -4.87 16.30
N ALA A 330 38.16 -3.97 16.04
CA ALA A 330 36.83 -3.98 16.67
C ALA A 330 36.01 -5.21 16.26
N THR A 331 35.37 -5.85 17.24
CA THR A 331 34.53 -7.03 16.98
C THR A 331 33.23 -6.65 16.26
N GLY A 332 32.60 -7.59 15.56
CA GLY A 332 31.31 -7.34 14.88
C GLY A 332 30.18 -6.89 15.82
N TRP A 333 30.23 -7.29 17.10
CA TRP A 333 29.29 -6.84 18.14
C TRP A 333 29.54 -5.38 18.53
N GLU A 334 30.80 -4.97 18.67
CA GLU A 334 31.17 -3.58 18.92
C GLU A 334 30.87 -2.69 17.70
N PHE A 335 31.15 -3.16 16.48
CA PHE A 335 30.77 -2.45 15.26
C PHE A 335 29.25 -2.24 15.19
N PHE A 336 28.45 -3.21 15.63
CA PHE A 336 27.00 -3.05 15.70
C PHE A 336 26.61 -1.96 16.72
N TRP A 337 27.03 -2.07 17.98
CA TRP A 337 26.57 -1.15 19.03
C TRP A 337 27.22 0.25 19.02
N LYS A 338 28.49 0.38 18.57
CA LYS A 338 29.24 1.65 18.58
C LYS A 338 29.10 2.44 17.27
N ILE A 339 28.80 1.79 16.14
CA ILE A 339 28.77 2.43 14.82
C ILE A 339 27.42 2.21 14.14
N THR A 340 27.01 0.97 13.90
CA THR A 340 25.78 0.66 13.14
C THR A 340 24.53 1.24 13.80
N PHE A 341 24.32 0.95 15.08
CA PHE A 341 23.10 1.32 15.80
C PHE A 341 22.94 2.83 15.97
N PRO A 342 23.97 3.62 16.35
CA PRO A 342 23.92 5.08 16.30
C PRO A 342 23.63 5.64 14.90
N MET A 343 24.33 5.18 13.86
CA MET A 343 24.15 5.71 12.49
C MET A 343 22.75 5.47 11.94
N ILE A 344 22.12 4.31 12.22
CA ILE A 344 20.74 4.05 11.78
C ILE A 344 19.68 4.66 12.71
N SER A 345 20.04 5.37 13.79
CA SER A 345 19.05 5.85 14.77
C SER A 345 17.97 6.81 14.23
N PRO A 346 18.21 7.68 13.23
CA PRO A 346 17.13 8.43 12.58
C PRO A 346 16.16 7.52 11.82
N MET A 347 16.67 6.42 11.26
CA MET A 347 15.88 5.42 10.56
C MET A 347 15.15 4.49 11.55
N ILE A 348 15.67 4.26 12.75
CA ILE A 348 14.92 3.62 13.86
C ILE A 348 13.69 4.46 14.22
N LEU A 349 13.82 5.79 14.36
CA LEU A 349 12.66 6.65 14.62
C LEU A 349 11.66 6.65 13.46
N ALA A 350 12.11 6.73 12.21
CA ALA A 350 11.23 6.65 11.05
C ALA A 350 10.49 5.31 10.99
N ASN A 351 11.19 4.20 11.21
CA ASN A 351 10.63 2.85 11.20
C ASN A 351 9.62 2.64 12.35
N LEU A 352 9.91 3.19 13.54
CA LEU A 352 8.98 3.20 14.67
C LEU A 352 7.66 3.93 14.32
N ILE A 353 7.75 5.10 13.68
CA ILE A 353 6.58 5.87 13.22
C ILE A 353 5.76 5.05 12.22
N TYR A 354 6.40 4.45 11.21
CA TYR A 354 5.72 3.58 10.24
C TYR A 354 5.05 2.38 10.94
N THR A 355 5.75 1.68 11.83
CA THR A 355 5.24 0.49 12.52
C THR A 355 4.03 0.80 13.41
N VAL A 356 4.04 1.94 14.11
CA VAL A 356 2.89 2.39 14.93
C VAL A 356 1.69 2.72 14.03
N ILE A 357 1.90 3.40 12.90
CA ILE A 357 0.83 3.73 11.93
C ILE A 357 0.24 2.45 11.31
N ASP A 358 1.10 1.53 10.88
CA ASP A 358 0.73 0.25 10.26
C ASP A 358 -0.12 -0.62 11.21
N THR A 359 0.34 -0.78 12.46
CA THR A 359 -0.36 -1.50 13.54
C THR A 359 -1.76 -0.92 13.86
N PHE A 360 -1.96 0.38 13.64
CA PHE A 360 -3.24 1.06 13.85
C PHE A 360 -4.17 1.05 12.62
N ILE A 361 -3.61 0.98 11.40
CA ILE A 361 -4.41 0.95 10.15
C ILE A 361 -4.82 -0.48 9.77
N ASP A 362 -4.11 -1.51 10.27
CA ASP A 362 -4.43 -2.92 10.03
C ASP A 362 -5.91 -3.24 10.30
N SER A 363 -6.55 -3.91 9.34
CA SER A 363 -7.93 -4.39 9.44
C SER A 363 -8.11 -5.40 10.58
N GLU A 364 -7.03 -6.09 10.99
CA GLU A 364 -7.07 -7.04 12.09
C GLU A 364 -7.13 -6.37 13.47
N ASN A 365 -6.86 -5.06 13.55
CA ASN A 365 -6.87 -4.31 14.79
C ASN A 365 -8.26 -4.33 15.46
N ALA A 366 -8.25 -4.50 16.79
CA ALA A 366 -9.43 -4.53 17.65
C ALA A 366 -10.44 -3.40 17.40
N VAL A 367 -9.97 -2.16 17.18
CA VAL A 367 -10.82 -1.00 16.90
C VAL A 367 -11.28 -1.00 15.44
N MET A 368 -10.38 -1.26 14.49
CA MET A 368 -10.71 -1.26 13.06
C MET A 368 -11.75 -2.32 12.70
N LYS A 369 -11.74 -3.49 13.36
CA LYS A 369 -12.81 -4.49 13.23
C LYS A 369 -14.19 -3.94 13.57
N ILE A 370 -14.32 -3.14 14.64
CA ILE A 370 -15.59 -2.51 15.01
C ILE A 370 -15.96 -1.41 14.02
N VAL A 371 -15.02 -0.52 13.65
CA VAL A 371 -15.24 0.55 12.67
C VAL A 371 -15.76 -0.02 11.35
N LEU A 372 -15.06 -1.02 10.79
CA LEU A 372 -15.45 -1.67 9.54
C LEU A 372 -16.78 -2.44 9.68
N ALA A 373 -17.08 -3.04 10.83
CA ALA A 373 -18.37 -3.66 11.08
C ALA A 373 -19.53 -2.63 11.10
N GLN A 374 -19.36 -1.45 11.73
CA GLN A 374 -20.39 -0.41 11.68
C GLN A 374 -20.57 0.16 10.26
N SER A 375 -19.48 0.28 9.48
CA SER A 375 -19.54 0.67 8.06
C SER A 375 -20.31 -0.36 7.20
N ARG A 376 -20.05 -1.66 7.38
CA ARG A 376 -20.80 -2.75 6.72
C ARG A 376 -22.29 -2.76 7.12
N ASN A 377 -22.59 -2.40 8.36
CA ASN A 377 -23.96 -2.22 8.87
C ASN A 377 -24.61 -0.87 8.44
N LEU A 378 -24.05 -0.17 7.44
CA LEU A 378 -24.52 1.10 6.89
C LEU A 378 -24.55 2.29 7.88
N LYS A 379 -23.99 2.13 9.08
CA LYS A 379 -23.91 3.17 10.13
C LYS A 379 -22.69 4.09 9.92
N TYR A 380 -22.62 4.73 8.75
CA TYR A 380 -21.45 5.51 8.32
C TYR A 380 -21.02 6.63 9.29
N GLY A 381 -21.97 7.31 9.92
CA GLY A 381 -21.70 8.40 10.87
C GLY A 381 -21.11 7.91 12.20
N LEU A 382 -21.66 6.81 12.75
CA LEU A 382 -21.09 6.16 13.93
C LEU A 382 -19.69 5.58 13.63
N SER A 383 -19.56 4.90 12.49
CA SER A 383 -18.27 4.39 11.99
C SER A 383 -17.24 5.50 11.85
N SER A 384 -17.62 6.64 11.26
CA SER A 384 -16.71 7.78 11.10
C SER A 384 -16.37 8.43 12.44
N ALA A 385 -17.33 8.57 13.37
CA ALA A 385 -17.05 9.11 14.70
C ALA A 385 -16.06 8.24 15.48
N MET A 386 -16.24 6.91 15.46
CA MET A 386 -15.27 5.95 16.00
C MET A 386 -13.89 6.10 15.35
N ALA A 387 -13.82 6.18 14.01
CA ALA A 387 -12.56 6.36 13.29
C ALA A 387 -11.85 7.69 13.66
N TRP A 388 -12.58 8.79 13.82
CA TRP A 388 -12.01 10.09 14.21
C TRP A 388 -11.57 10.15 15.68
N ILE A 389 -12.31 9.53 16.61
CA ILE A 389 -11.90 9.37 18.01
C ILE A 389 -10.58 8.58 18.04
N TYR A 390 -10.54 7.44 17.35
CA TYR A 390 -9.37 6.58 17.27
C TYR A 390 -8.17 7.31 16.67
N PHE A 391 -8.33 7.97 15.51
CA PHE A 391 -7.29 8.76 14.86
C PHE A 391 -6.68 9.84 15.78
N LEU A 392 -7.50 10.55 16.57
CA LEU A 392 -7.00 11.57 17.50
C LEU A 392 -6.17 10.95 18.64
N ILE A 393 -6.61 9.81 19.18
CA ILE A 393 -5.89 9.08 20.23
C ILE A 393 -4.58 8.49 19.68
N VAL A 394 -4.62 7.93 18.47
CA VAL A 394 -3.45 7.46 17.70
C VAL A 394 -2.45 8.58 17.49
N ALA A 395 -2.90 9.76 17.03
CA ALA A 395 -2.04 10.91 16.77
C ALA A 395 -1.39 11.46 18.06
N VAL A 396 -2.12 11.49 19.18
CA VAL A 396 -1.57 11.88 20.49
C VAL A 396 -0.55 10.86 21.00
N ALA A 397 -0.86 9.56 20.91
CA ALA A 397 0.08 8.50 21.29
C ALA A 397 1.36 8.54 20.46
N LEU A 398 1.24 8.68 19.13
CA LEU A 398 2.37 8.81 18.22
C LEU A 398 3.20 10.08 18.52
N ALA A 399 2.56 11.22 18.78
CA ALA A 399 3.26 12.46 19.14
C ALA A 399 4.04 12.31 20.46
N ILE A 400 3.48 11.61 21.45
CA ILE A 400 4.18 11.30 22.72
C ILE A 400 5.38 10.36 22.45
N ILE A 401 5.20 9.29 21.68
CA ILE A 401 6.27 8.35 21.32
C ILE A 401 7.41 9.09 20.60
N VAL A 402 7.10 9.91 19.60
CA VAL A 402 8.10 10.72 18.86
C VAL A 402 8.78 11.73 19.77
N ALA A 403 8.07 12.41 20.67
CA ALA A 403 8.65 13.38 21.62
C ALA A 403 9.50 12.73 22.74
N ILE A 404 9.37 11.42 22.96
CA ILE A 404 10.26 10.63 23.82
C ILE A 404 11.47 10.15 23.02
N VAL A 405 11.25 9.47 21.89
CA VAL A 405 12.31 8.76 21.16
C VAL A 405 13.24 9.70 20.40
N SER A 406 12.77 10.86 19.91
CA SER A 406 13.63 11.84 19.23
C SER A 406 14.78 12.36 20.10
N LYS A 407 14.65 12.31 21.43
CA LYS A 407 15.72 12.67 22.39
C LYS A 407 16.87 11.66 22.46
N PHE A 408 16.70 10.49 21.84
CA PHE A 408 17.70 9.42 21.77
C PHE A 408 18.19 9.16 20.34
N VAL A 409 17.75 9.96 19.36
CA VAL A 409 18.23 9.90 17.98
C VAL A 409 19.49 10.74 17.85
N PHE A 410 20.50 10.19 17.19
CA PHE A 410 21.70 10.89 16.79
C PHE A 410 21.62 11.24 15.30
N TYR A 411 21.82 12.50 14.95
CA TYR A 411 21.89 12.97 13.56
C TYR A 411 23.34 13.26 13.19
N GLU A 412 23.83 12.69 12.07
CA GLU A 412 25.23 12.83 11.61
C GLU A 412 25.65 14.28 11.25
N ASN A 413 24.72 15.23 11.29
CA ASN A 413 24.94 16.65 10.99
C ASN A 413 24.90 17.58 12.23
N GLU A 414 24.85 17.02 13.46
CA GLU A 414 24.86 17.76 14.74
C GLU A 414 26.04 17.32 15.65
#